data_AF-A0A328EG99-F1
#
_entry.id   AF-A0A328EG99-F1
#
_cell.length_a   1.000
_cell.length_b   1.000
_cell.length_c   1.000
_cell.angle_alpha   90.00
_cell.angle_beta   90.00
_cell.angle_gamma   90.00
#
_symmetry.space_group_name_H-M   'P 1'
#
loop_
_entity.id
_entity.type
_entity.pdbx_description
1 polymer ?
#
loop_
_entity_poly.entity_id
_entity_poly.type
_entity_poly.pdbx_seq_one_letter_code
_entity_poly.pdbx_strand_id
1 'polypeptide(L)'
;MTQTIIGNSVLDKYFDETTMSLHLKANRPILRKKGFPGNWQPVVDPNEIMTKEAFNELIDQLFKEVESREDAFLEINRELSKVLQIGPYRIVIVYPALSDGLELTAVKPVKKMSIEEYNLQPELFELLRNKSKGILVSGAPGSGKSTFTGALIELYHKDQHIIKTIESPRDLMLNDDIVQYSFTYGSHDEVRDILLLSRPDYTIYDEVRNKPDFELYKDLRLTGIGLVGVIHATKPVDSIQRFIGSIEMGIIPQVVDTVIFIDKGQVSEVLTLELTAKVPDGMLSEELARPVIVVSSFLQKKSLYEIYTFGEQVVVMPIATDENGNPKVPTKTQVVSQYAKEGIQRKLQQLLPCDFHIAIKGSELELYIPEYYKGKIIGKGGTAITNLEKDIGLRIHVRTFNELPLLEVKVDIAGGDRKGDPLVISLPEEFRNKTVPLLVDDGLVYAKADNQANIVIKNKETATLIKRKGFVVVNTEG
;
A
#
# COMPACT_ATOMS: atom_id res chain seq x y z
N MET A 1 -44.83 -10.99 14.53
CA MET A 1 -43.53 -10.31 14.75
C MET A 1 -43.74 -8.88 14.32
N THR A 2 -43.60 -7.93 15.24
CA THR A 2 -43.68 -6.50 14.94
C THR A 2 -42.63 -6.17 13.88
N GLN A 3 -43.05 -5.66 12.72
CA GLN A 3 -42.12 -5.19 11.69
C GLN A 3 -41.34 -4.02 12.29
N THR A 4 -40.04 -4.20 12.52
CA THR A 4 -39.17 -3.09 12.88
C THR A 4 -39.11 -2.16 11.67
N ILE A 5 -39.70 -0.98 11.79
CA ILE A 5 -39.62 0.06 10.78
C ILE A 5 -38.21 0.64 10.85
N ILE A 6 -37.41 0.45 9.81
CA ILE A 6 -35.99 0.83 9.80
C ILE A 6 -35.83 2.13 9.01
N GLY A 7 -36.41 2.18 7.81
CA GLY A 7 -36.25 3.30 6.88
C GLY A 7 -37.53 4.00 6.46
N ASN A 8 -38.71 3.61 6.99
CA ASN A 8 -40.02 4.05 6.49
C ASN A 8 -40.20 3.77 4.98
N SER A 9 -39.64 2.67 4.47
CA SER A 9 -39.63 2.33 3.04
C SER A 9 -40.43 1.06 2.77
N VAL A 10 -40.92 0.88 1.53
CA VAL A 10 -41.46 -0.38 1.03
C VAL A 10 -40.51 -1.57 1.20
N LEU A 11 -39.22 -1.31 1.41
CA LEU A 11 -38.21 -2.32 1.72
C LEU A 11 -38.27 -2.85 3.16
N ASP A 12 -38.83 -2.11 4.12
CA ASP A 12 -38.82 -2.49 5.55
C ASP A 12 -39.42 -3.89 5.76
N LYS A 13 -40.41 -4.29 4.95
CA LYS A 13 -41.02 -5.64 5.00
C LYS A 13 -40.04 -6.79 4.73
N TYR A 14 -38.90 -6.52 4.08
CA TYR A 14 -37.87 -7.51 3.76
C TYR A 14 -36.72 -7.55 4.76
N PHE A 15 -36.62 -6.57 5.65
CA PHE A 15 -35.52 -6.42 6.60
C PHE A 15 -35.98 -6.64 8.04
N ASP A 16 -35.21 -7.42 8.78
CA ASP A 16 -35.28 -7.47 10.25
C ASP A 16 -34.00 -6.88 10.87
N GLU A 17 -33.87 -6.95 12.19
CA GLU A 17 -32.69 -6.45 12.91
C GLU A 17 -31.38 -7.08 12.45
N THR A 18 -31.42 -8.34 11.99
CA THR A 18 -30.24 -9.13 11.60
C THR A 18 -29.99 -9.16 10.10
N THR A 19 -30.92 -8.63 9.29
CA THR A 19 -30.82 -8.67 7.83
C THR A 19 -29.90 -7.55 7.36
N MET A 20 -28.75 -7.94 6.81
CA MET A 20 -27.73 -7.02 6.32
C MET A 20 -28.03 -6.56 4.89
N SER A 21 -28.56 -7.46 4.06
CA SER A 21 -28.84 -7.15 2.66
C SER A 21 -29.90 -8.07 2.06
N LEU A 22 -30.63 -7.51 1.12
CA LEU A 22 -31.64 -8.16 0.30
C LEU A 22 -31.11 -8.29 -1.13
N HIS A 23 -31.25 -9.49 -1.71
CA HIS A 23 -30.83 -9.80 -3.08
C HIS A 23 -32.04 -10.38 -3.82
N LEU A 24 -32.49 -9.65 -4.84
CA LEU A 24 -33.65 -9.99 -5.65
C LEU A 24 -33.24 -10.23 -7.09
N LYS A 25 -33.73 -11.31 -7.68
CA LYS A 25 -33.62 -11.57 -9.12
C LYS A 25 -35.00 -11.97 -9.64
N ALA A 26 -35.41 -11.40 -10.77
CA ALA A 26 -36.72 -11.71 -11.35
C ALA A 26 -36.89 -13.22 -11.60
N ASN A 27 -38.07 -13.74 -11.26
CA ASN A 27 -38.47 -15.14 -11.32
C ASN A 27 -37.60 -16.09 -10.48
N ARG A 28 -37.01 -15.60 -9.38
CA ARG A 28 -36.20 -16.41 -8.45
C ARG A 28 -36.64 -16.18 -7.00
N PRO A 29 -36.35 -17.14 -6.09
CA PRO A 29 -36.55 -16.97 -4.66
C PRO A 29 -35.83 -15.74 -4.11
N ILE A 30 -36.43 -15.07 -3.12
CA ILE A 30 -35.84 -13.94 -2.41
C ILE A 30 -34.70 -14.42 -1.50
N LEU A 31 -33.52 -13.79 -1.63
CA LEU A 31 -32.36 -14.07 -0.79
C LEU A 31 -32.10 -12.93 0.18
N ARG A 32 -31.96 -13.26 1.46
CA ARG A 32 -31.57 -12.33 2.53
C ARG A 32 -30.25 -12.80 3.14
N LYS A 33 -29.27 -11.92 3.28
CA LYS A 33 -28.07 -12.20 4.08
C LYS A 33 -28.33 -11.75 5.52
N LYS A 34 -28.37 -12.71 6.46
CA LYS A 34 -28.62 -12.43 7.89
C LYS A 34 -27.37 -12.67 8.73
N GLY A 35 -27.08 -11.77 9.66
CA GLY A 35 -25.93 -11.84 10.57
C GLY A 35 -25.26 -10.49 10.76
N PHE A 36 -23.94 -10.52 10.95
CA PHE A 36 -23.08 -9.34 11.14
C PHE A 36 -21.85 -9.45 10.22
N PRO A 37 -21.11 -8.34 9.97
CA PRO A 37 -19.88 -8.41 9.18
C PRO A 37 -18.92 -9.47 9.71
N GLY A 38 -18.41 -10.31 8.80
CA GLY A 38 -17.54 -11.44 9.14
C GLY A 38 -18.26 -12.71 9.61
N ASN A 39 -19.55 -12.66 9.95
CA ASN A 39 -20.34 -13.84 10.33
C ASN A 39 -21.81 -13.70 9.89
N TRP A 40 -22.13 -14.20 8.70
CA TRP A 40 -23.46 -14.14 8.10
C TRP A 40 -23.82 -15.44 7.39
N GLN A 41 -25.13 -15.67 7.23
CA GLN A 41 -25.68 -16.82 6.51
C GLN A 41 -26.72 -16.36 5.47
N PRO A 42 -26.74 -16.99 4.27
CA PRO A 42 -27.80 -16.76 3.31
C PRO A 42 -29.08 -17.47 3.76
N VAL A 43 -30.19 -16.75 3.77
CA VAL A 43 -31.53 -17.26 4.06
C VAL A 43 -32.38 -17.06 2.83
N VAL A 44 -32.89 -18.17 2.28
CA VAL A 44 -33.75 -18.20 1.09
C VAL A 44 -35.03 -18.94 1.48
N ASP A 45 -36.17 -18.35 1.17
CA ASP A 45 -37.45 -19.05 1.22
C ASP A 45 -37.82 -19.50 -0.20
N PRO A 46 -37.80 -20.82 -0.50
CA PRO A 46 -38.16 -21.33 -1.83
C PRO A 46 -39.57 -20.97 -2.29
N ASN A 47 -40.48 -20.66 -1.36
CA ASN A 47 -41.88 -20.33 -1.65
C ASN A 47 -42.08 -18.83 -1.92
N GLU A 48 -41.14 -17.99 -1.52
CA GLU A 48 -41.19 -16.53 -1.73
C GLU A 48 -40.44 -16.17 -3.02
N ILE A 49 -41.14 -16.28 -4.16
CA ILE A 49 -40.58 -15.98 -5.48
C ILE A 49 -40.84 -14.51 -5.83
N MET A 50 -39.77 -13.79 -6.20
CA MET A 50 -39.88 -12.46 -6.77
C MET A 50 -40.26 -12.56 -8.24
N THR A 51 -41.54 -12.44 -8.58
CA THR A 51 -41.99 -12.45 -9.98
C THR A 51 -41.56 -11.18 -10.71
N LYS A 52 -41.54 -11.21 -12.05
CA LYS A 52 -41.19 -10.03 -12.85
C LYS A 52 -42.15 -8.86 -12.61
N GLU A 53 -43.44 -9.16 -12.43
CA GLU A 53 -44.49 -8.18 -12.14
C GLU A 53 -44.24 -7.51 -10.79
N ALA A 54 -44.06 -8.30 -9.73
CA ALA A 54 -43.77 -7.79 -8.39
C ALA A 54 -42.44 -7.01 -8.33
N PHE A 55 -41.45 -7.42 -9.13
CA PHE A 55 -40.18 -6.71 -9.23
C PHE A 55 -40.39 -5.31 -9.83
N ASN A 56 -41.12 -5.19 -10.94
CA ASN A 56 -41.40 -3.89 -11.55
C ASN A 56 -42.24 -2.99 -10.64
N GLU A 57 -43.25 -3.54 -9.96
CA GLU A 57 -44.03 -2.80 -8.95
C GLU A 57 -43.15 -2.28 -7.81
N LEU A 58 -42.19 -3.08 -7.34
CA LEU A 58 -41.23 -2.65 -6.33
C LEU A 58 -40.35 -1.51 -6.87
N ILE A 59 -39.81 -1.62 -8.08
CA ILE A 59 -39.03 -0.53 -8.70
C ILE A 59 -39.87 0.76 -8.73
N ASP A 60 -41.10 0.70 -9.22
CA ASP A 60 -41.98 1.86 -9.33
C ASP A 60 -42.26 2.51 -7.96
N GLN A 61 -42.43 1.69 -6.92
CA GLN A 61 -42.57 2.18 -5.53
C GLN A 61 -41.31 2.88 -5.03
N LEU A 62 -40.12 2.33 -5.31
CA LEU A 62 -38.85 2.94 -4.91
C LEU A 62 -38.62 4.29 -5.60
N PHE A 63 -38.97 4.42 -6.89
CA PHE A 63 -38.88 5.70 -7.59
C PHE A 63 -39.87 6.74 -7.04
N LYS A 64 -41.08 6.32 -6.67
CA LYS A 64 -42.02 7.21 -5.97
C LYS A 64 -41.48 7.68 -4.62
N GLU A 65 -40.79 6.82 -3.88
CA GLU A 65 -40.12 7.21 -2.63
C GLU A 65 -39.02 8.24 -2.89
N VAL A 66 -38.22 8.07 -3.93
CA VAL A 66 -37.21 9.06 -4.36
C VAL A 66 -37.82 10.41 -4.74
N GLU A 67 -39.00 10.44 -5.35
CA GLU A 67 -39.67 11.69 -5.73
C GLU A 67 -40.35 12.39 -4.55
N SER A 68 -40.75 11.65 -3.51
CA SER A 68 -41.60 12.16 -2.42
C SER A 68 -40.89 12.40 -1.10
N ARG A 69 -39.70 11.83 -0.90
CA ARG A 69 -38.94 11.93 0.35
C ARG A 69 -37.74 12.86 0.20
N GLU A 70 -37.42 13.58 1.26
CA GLU A 70 -36.23 14.44 1.31
C GLU A 70 -34.94 13.63 1.53
N ASP A 71 -35.02 12.50 2.24
CA ASP A 71 -33.91 11.59 2.52
C ASP A 71 -33.73 10.49 1.44
N ALA A 72 -34.25 10.74 0.24
CA ALA A 72 -34.16 9.82 -0.89
C ALA A 72 -33.68 10.54 -2.15
N PHE A 73 -32.73 9.94 -2.87
CA PHE A 73 -32.20 10.49 -4.11
C PHE A 73 -31.65 9.41 -5.04
N LEU A 74 -31.67 9.73 -6.34
CA LEU A 74 -31.06 8.89 -7.37
C LEU A 74 -29.59 9.28 -7.55
N GLU A 75 -28.69 8.42 -7.04
CA GLU A 75 -27.26 8.69 -7.06
C GLU A 75 -26.63 8.43 -8.43
N ILE A 76 -26.92 7.27 -9.02
CA ILE A 76 -26.43 6.90 -10.35
C ILE A 76 -27.63 6.59 -11.22
N ASN A 77 -27.71 7.28 -12.36
CA ASN A 77 -28.75 7.05 -13.36
C ASN A 77 -28.12 6.71 -14.71
N ARG A 78 -27.63 5.47 -14.85
CA ARG A 78 -27.18 4.94 -16.14
C ARG A 78 -28.33 4.19 -16.80
N GLU A 79 -28.16 3.89 -18.09
CA GLU A 79 -29.15 3.18 -18.89
C GLU A 79 -29.44 1.77 -18.32
N LEU A 80 -28.38 1.01 -18.01
CA LEU A 80 -28.49 -0.38 -17.57
C LEU A 80 -28.25 -0.60 -16.07
N SER A 81 -27.92 0.45 -15.32
CA SER A 81 -27.75 0.37 -13.87
C SER A 81 -28.15 1.65 -13.17
N LYS A 82 -28.76 1.50 -11.99
CA LYS A 82 -29.22 2.61 -11.17
C LYS A 82 -28.80 2.39 -9.72
N VAL A 83 -28.43 3.46 -9.04
CA VAL A 83 -28.13 3.44 -7.61
C VAL A 83 -29.00 4.47 -6.93
N LEU A 84 -29.82 4.03 -5.97
CA LEU A 84 -30.70 4.88 -5.19
C LEU A 84 -30.26 4.84 -3.73
N GLN A 85 -30.37 5.99 -3.08
CA GLN A 85 -30.34 6.08 -1.62
C GLN A 85 -31.76 6.39 -1.15
N ILE A 86 -32.30 5.60 -0.23
CA ILE A 86 -33.62 5.84 0.37
C ILE A 86 -33.52 5.59 1.87
N GLY A 87 -33.49 6.68 2.66
CA GLY A 87 -33.22 6.62 4.09
C GLY A 87 -31.95 5.80 4.35
N PRO A 88 -32.03 4.70 5.13
CA PRO A 88 -30.87 3.85 5.41
C PRO A 88 -30.50 2.91 4.27
N TYR A 89 -31.31 2.74 3.24
CA TYR A 89 -31.08 1.73 2.21
C TYR A 89 -30.29 2.28 1.03
N ARG A 90 -29.17 1.62 0.73
CA ARG A 90 -28.47 1.78 -0.54
C ARG A 90 -28.92 0.67 -1.49
N ILE A 91 -29.49 1.04 -2.63
CA ILE A 91 -30.17 0.14 -3.54
C ILE A 91 -29.49 0.20 -4.90
N VAL A 92 -29.04 -0.94 -5.40
CA VAL A 92 -28.48 -1.09 -6.74
C VAL A 92 -29.47 -1.88 -7.58
N ILE A 93 -29.88 -1.32 -8.73
CA ILE A 93 -30.75 -1.97 -9.70
C ILE A 93 -29.95 -2.17 -10.99
N VAL A 94 -30.00 -3.38 -11.54
CA VAL A 94 -29.30 -3.76 -12.78
C VAL A 94 -30.29 -4.35 -13.76
N TYR A 95 -30.21 -3.88 -15.01
CA TYR A 95 -31.10 -4.26 -16.11
C TYR A 95 -30.33 -5.07 -17.17
N PRO A 96 -31.00 -6.00 -17.87
CA PRO A 96 -30.47 -6.58 -19.10
C PRO A 96 -30.17 -5.50 -20.14
N ALA A 97 -29.08 -5.56 -20.91
CA ALA A 97 -28.16 -6.68 -21.11
C ALA A 97 -26.90 -6.68 -20.22
N LEU A 98 -26.81 -5.80 -19.21
CA LEU A 98 -25.67 -5.78 -18.28
C LEU A 98 -25.68 -7.01 -17.35
N SER A 99 -26.88 -7.45 -16.98
CA SER A 99 -27.17 -8.71 -16.28
C SER A 99 -27.99 -9.65 -17.18
N ASP A 100 -28.07 -10.93 -16.81
CA ASP A 100 -28.90 -11.94 -17.49
C ASP A 100 -30.40 -11.83 -17.16
N GLY A 101 -30.78 -10.94 -16.24
CA GLY A 101 -32.15 -10.66 -15.82
C GLY A 101 -32.21 -9.41 -14.94
N LEU A 102 -33.41 -8.98 -14.55
CA LEU A 102 -33.55 -7.87 -13.59
C LEU A 102 -33.01 -8.31 -12.22
N GLU A 103 -32.11 -7.51 -11.66
CA GLU A 103 -31.51 -7.73 -10.34
C GLU A 103 -31.56 -6.46 -9.50
N LEU A 104 -31.88 -6.63 -8.21
CA LEU A 104 -31.88 -5.55 -7.23
C LEU A 104 -31.16 -6.04 -5.97
N THR A 105 -30.15 -5.29 -5.54
CA THR A 105 -29.50 -5.49 -4.25
C THR A 105 -29.78 -4.28 -3.37
N ALA A 106 -30.40 -4.48 -2.21
CA ALA A 106 -30.53 -3.45 -1.19
C ALA A 106 -29.65 -3.81 -0.01
N VAL A 107 -28.80 -2.89 0.45
CA VAL A 107 -27.96 -3.08 1.62
C VAL A 107 -28.38 -2.11 2.72
N LYS A 108 -28.39 -2.62 3.95
CA LYS A 108 -28.56 -1.83 5.16
C LYS A 108 -27.16 -1.60 5.77
N PRO A 109 -26.78 -0.37 6.10
CA PRO A 109 -25.52 -0.05 6.77
C PRO A 109 -25.35 -0.85 8.05
N VAL A 110 -24.11 -1.25 8.30
CA VAL A 110 -23.69 -1.88 9.54
C VAL A 110 -23.81 -0.86 10.68
N LYS A 111 -24.14 -1.34 11.89
CA LYS A 111 -24.17 -0.59 13.15
C LYS A 111 -23.12 0.53 13.20
N LYS A 112 -23.56 1.78 13.40
CA LYS A 112 -22.70 2.92 13.71
C LYS A 112 -21.91 2.62 14.99
N MET A 113 -20.61 2.87 14.98
CA MET A 113 -19.79 2.83 16.18
C MET A 113 -19.43 4.24 16.58
N SER A 114 -19.58 4.57 17.86
CA SER A 114 -19.07 5.83 18.39
C SER A 114 -17.56 5.73 18.63
N ILE A 115 -16.87 6.87 18.68
CA ILE A 115 -15.41 6.87 18.92
C ILE A 115 -15.06 6.29 20.30
N GLU A 116 -15.96 6.41 21.27
CA GLU A 116 -15.81 5.87 22.62
C GLU A 116 -15.84 4.33 22.63
N GLU A 117 -16.59 3.69 21.72
CA GLU A 117 -16.63 2.22 21.59
C GLU A 117 -15.29 1.62 21.14
N TYR A 118 -14.38 2.43 20.58
CA TYR A 118 -13.02 2.00 20.24
C TYR A 118 -12.08 1.94 21.45
N ASN A 119 -12.51 2.40 22.64
CA ASN A 119 -11.73 2.37 23.89
C ASN A 119 -10.29 2.91 23.73
N LEU A 120 -10.15 4.03 23.01
CA LEU A 120 -8.85 4.65 22.77
C LEU A 120 -8.19 5.10 24.08
N GLN A 121 -6.86 4.99 24.15
CA GLN A 121 -6.11 5.56 25.27
C GLN A 121 -6.33 7.08 25.34
N PRO A 122 -6.40 7.69 26.54
CA PRO A 122 -6.67 9.12 26.67
C PRO A 122 -5.74 10.02 25.85
N GLU A 123 -4.45 9.68 25.78
CA GLU A 123 -3.47 10.42 24.98
C GLU A 123 -3.75 10.37 23.48
N LEU A 124 -4.21 9.21 22.98
CA LEU A 124 -4.58 9.05 21.58
C LEU A 124 -5.89 9.78 21.28
N PHE A 125 -6.87 9.69 22.18
CA PHE A 125 -8.11 10.44 22.03
C PHE A 125 -7.85 11.95 21.93
N GLU A 126 -7.00 12.49 22.83
CA GLU A 126 -6.59 13.90 22.79
C GLU A 126 -5.79 14.26 21.53
N LEU A 127 -4.91 13.37 21.07
CA LEU A 127 -4.19 13.54 19.81
C LEU A 127 -5.17 13.71 18.63
N LEU A 128 -6.18 12.84 18.53
CA LEU A 128 -7.14 12.86 17.42
C LEU A 128 -8.13 14.01 17.52
N ARG A 129 -8.61 14.32 18.74
CA ARG A 129 -9.59 15.38 18.97
C ARG A 129 -9.02 16.77 18.74
N ASN A 130 -7.80 17.02 19.23
CA ASN A 130 -7.31 18.40 19.42
C ASN A 130 -6.03 18.75 18.66
N LYS A 131 -5.17 17.77 18.32
CA LYS A 131 -3.83 18.06 17.79
C LYS A 131 -3.66 17.72 16.31
N SER A 132 -4.19 16.58 15.88
CA SER A 132 -4.00 16.07 14.53
C SER A 132 -4.88 16.85 13.56
N LYS A 133 -4.30 17.32 12.46
CA LYS A 133 -5.03 18.07 11.43
C LYS A 133 -4.93 17.44 10.06
N GLY A 134 -3.92 16.61 9.79
CA GLY A 134 -3.75 15.84 8.57
C GLY A 134 -3.71 14.36 8.91
N ILE A 135 -4.88 13.74 8.94
CA ILE A 135 -5.07 12.36 9.37
C ILE A 135 -5.27 11.47 8.15
N LEU A 136 -4.50 10.39 8.03
CA LEU A 136 -4.82 9.31 7.11
C LEU A 136 -5.37 8.11 7.86
N VAL A 137 -6.57 7.67 7.51
CA VAL A 137 -7.14 6.41 7.98
C VAL A 137 -6.83 5.34 6.93
N SER A 138 -5.96 4.41 7.29
CA SER A 138 -5.41 3.39 6.40
C SER A 138 -5.73 1.97 6.85
N GLY A 139 -5.65 1.00 5.93
CA GLY A 139 -5.99 -0.40 6.20
C GLY A 139 -6.53 -1.13 4.96
N ALA A 140 -6.49 -2.46 5.02
CA ALA A 140 -6.96 -3.32 3.93
C ALA A 140 -8.45 -3.06 3.60
N PRO A 141 -8.92 -3.35 2.37
CA PRO A 141 -10.35 -3.36 2.08
C PRO A 141 -11.14 -4.19 3.11
N GLY A 142 -12.28 -3.68 3.56
CA GLY A 142 -13.10 -4.35 4.58
C GLY A 142 -12.55 -4.29 6.02
N SER A 143 -11.45 -3.57 6.28
CA SER A 143 -10.88 -3.49 7.65
C SER A 143 -11.69 -2.64 8.63
N GLY A 144 -12.72 -1.91 8.19
CA GLY A 144 -13.54 -1.03 9.04
C GLY A 144 -13.15 0.47 9.02
N LYS A 145 -12.37 0.92 8.03
CA LYS A 145 -11.94 2.33 7.88
C LYS A 145 -13.11 3.33 7.84
N SER A 146 -14.11 3.09 6.99
CA SER A 146 -15.25 4.00 6.84
C SER A 146 -16.07 4.07 8.13
N THR A 147 -16.18 2.95 8.87
CA THR A 147 -16.81 2.93 10.21
C THR A 147 -16.05 3.80 11.21
N PHE A 148 -14.72 3.66 11.29
CA PHE A 148 -13.90 4.49 12.17
C PHE A 148 -13.91 5.97 11.75
N THR A 149 -13.91 6.23 10.44
CA THR A 149 -13.99 7.59 9.89
C THR A 149 -15.33 8.24 10.24
N GLY A 150 -16.44 7.50 10.14
CA GLY A 150 -17.75 7.93 10.63
C GLY A 150 -17.74 8.27 12.12
N ALA A 151 -17.07 7.45 12.94
CA ALA A 151 -16.93 7.71 14.38
C ALA A 151 -16.15 9.02 14.66
N LEU A 152 -15.08 9.29 13.90
CA LEU A 152 -14.33 10.55 14.00
C LEU A 152 -15.17 11.75 13.56
N ILE A 153 -15.95 11.62 12.47
CA ILE A 153 -16.86 12.67 12.02
C ILE A 153 -17.85 13.03 13.12
N GLU A 154 -18.48 12.03 13.74
CA GLU A 154 -19.43 12.25 14.82
C GLU A 154 -18.78 12.91 16.05
N LEU A 155 -17.53 12.56 16.37
CA LEU A 155 -16.76 13.24 17.43
C LEU A 155 -16.57 14.73 17.10
N TYR A 156 -16.04 15.06 15.93
CA TYR A 156 -15.81 16.46 15.53
C TYR A 156 -17.12 17.25 15.43
N HIS A 157 -18.20 16.59 14.99
CA HIS A 157 -19.53 17.20 14.91
C HIS A 157 -20.09 17.52 16.29
N LYS A 158 -19.95 16.60 17.27
CA LYS A 158 -20.31 16.87 18.68
C LYS A 158 -19.57 18.08 19.23
N ASP A 159 -18.32 18.29 18.80
CA ASP A 159 -17.50 19.44 19.14
C ASP A 159 -17.84 20.72 18.34
N GLN A 160 -18.94 20.72 17.58
CA GLN A 160 -19.45 21.86 16.81
C GLN A 160 -18.53 22.35 15.68
N HIS A 161 -17.67 21.47 15.16
CA HIS A 161 -16.89 21.78 13.96
C HIS A 161 -17.76 21.74 12.70
N ILE A 162 -17.48 22.62 11.75
CA ILE A 162 -18.07 22.61 10.41
C ILE A 162 -17.38 21.53 9.58
N ILE A 163 -18.14 20.53 9.17
CA ILE A 163 -17.62 19.34 8.49
C ILE A 163 -18.20 19.22 7.09
N LYS A 164 -17.34 18.88 6.13
CA LYS A 164 -17.70 18.54 4.77
C LYS A 164 -17.09 17.20 4.37
N THR A 165 -17.74 16.43 3.51
CA THR A 165 -17.14 15.19 2.99
C THR A 165 -16.99 15.23 1.48
N ILE A 166 -16.02 14.49 0.96
CA ILE A 166 -15.79 14.24 -0.45
C ILE A 166 -15.78 12.73 -0.63
N GLU A 167 -16.72 12.22 -1.41
CA GLU A 167 -16.95 10.78 -1.56
C GLU A 167 -17.15 10.41 -3.03
N SER A 168 -17.04 9.14 -3.38
CA SER A 168 -17.26 8.70 -4.75
C SER A 168 -17.59 7.20 -4.83
N PRO A 169 -18.86 6.79 -4.70
CA PRO A 169 -20.08 7.56 -4.40
C PRO A 169 -20.23 7.98 -2.91
N ARG A 170 -21.27 8.74 -2.55
CA ARG A 170 -21.61 9.05 -1.15
C ARG A 170 -22.10 7.79 -0.45
N ASP A 171 -21.32 7.28 0.49
CA ASP A 171 -21.57 6.02 1.21
C ASP A 171 -21.63 6.22 2.73
N LEU A 172 -21.09 7.32 3.25
CA LEU A 172 -21.14 7.63 4.68
C LEU A 172 -22.56 8.08 5.08
N MET A 173 -23.06 7.49 6.18
CA MET A 173 -24.36 7.81 6.76
C MET A 173 -24.18 8.79 7.93
N LEU A 174 -24.24 10.09 7.63
CA LEU A 174 -23.87 11.15 8.55
C LEU A 174 -25.10 11.88 9.11
N ASN A 175 -24.87 12.85 9.99
CA ASN A 175 -25.92 13.77 10.43
C ASN A 175 -26.28 14.72 9.27
N ASP A 176 -27.55 15.12 9.16
CA ASP A 176 -28.06 16.02 8.13
C ASP A 176 -27.37 17.41 8.13
N ASP A 177 -26.79 17.82 9.26
CA ASP A 177 -25.99 19.04 9.39
C ASP A 177 -24.63 18.96 8.64
N ILE A 178 -24.22 17.78 8.18
CA ILE A 178 -22.94 17.54 7.49
C ILE A 178 -23.15 17.49 5.97
N VAL A 179 -22.46 18.38 5.25
CA VAL A 179 -22.57 18.48 3.79
C VAL A 179 -21.67 17.46 3.10
N GLN A 180 -22.25 16.63 2.23
CA GLN A 180 -21.53 15.60 1.48
C GLN A 180 -21.42 15.95 -0.01
N TYR A 181 -20.19 16.08 -0.50
CA TYR A 181 -19.87 16.24 -1.92
C TYR A 181 -19.56 14.88 -2.56
N SER A 182 -19.78 14.77 -3.87
CA SER A 182 -19.39 13.58 -4.61
C SER A 182 -18.81 13.89 -5.97
N PHE A 183 -17.70 13.20 -6.30
CA PHE A 183 -17.09 13.28 -7.63
C PHE A 183 -17.94 12.65 -8.74
N THR A 184 -19.06 12.01 -8.38
CA THR A 184 -20.07 11.61 -9.36
C THR A 184 -20.74 12.82 -10.00
N TYR A 185 -20.79 13.96 -9.30
CA TYR A 185 -21.51 15.16 -9.72
C TYR A 185 -20.65 16.39 -9.95
N GLY A 186 -19.47 16.47 -9.32
CA GLY A 186 -18.56 17.61 -9.44
C GLY A 186 -17.14 17.15 -9.83
N SER A 187 -16.39 18.04 -10.49
CA SER A 187 -14.97 17.78 -10.78
C SER A 187 -14.09 18.04 -9.56
N HIS A 188 -12.86 17.52 -9.58
CA HIS A 188 -11.84 17.85 -8.57
C HIS A 188 -11.63 19.37 -8.42
N ASP A 189 -11.60 20.11 -9.53
CA ASP A 189 -11.41 21.56 -9.52
C ASP A 189 -12.59 22.29 -8.87
N GLU A 190 -13.83 21.89 -9.20
CA GLU A 190 -15.03 22.52 -8.62
C GLU A 190 -15.14 22.25 -7.11
N VAL A 191 -14.92 21.00 -6.70
CA VAL A 191 -14.91 20.63 -5.28
C VAL A 191 -13.80 21.38 -4.54
N ARG A 192 -12.60 21.51 -5.15
CA ARG A 192 -11.49 22.29 -4.59
C ARG A 192 -11.91 23.73 -4.34
N ASP A 193 -12.40 24.41 -5.36
CA ASP A 193 -12.71 25.84 -5.29
C ASP A 193 -13.80 26.12 -4.25
N ILE A 194 -14.83 25.27 -4.21
CA ILE A 194 -15.90 25.36 -3.20
C ILE A 194 -15.34 25.19 -1.78
N LEU A 195 -14.47 24.21 -1.54
CA LEU A 195 -13.91 23.96 -0.22
C LEU A 195 -12.94 25.06 0.23
N LEU A 196 -12.13 25.59 -0.69
CA LEU A 196 -11.24 26.72 -0.41
C LEU A 196 -11.99 28.03 -0.12
N LEU A 197 -13.16 28.22 -0.73
CA LEU A 197 -14.05 29.36 -0.46
C LEU A 197 -14.83 29.19 0.85
N SER A 198 -15.36 28.00 1.10
CA SER A 198 -16.20 27.73 2.27
C SER A 198 -15.43 27.45 3.56
N ARG A 199 -14.15 27.07 3.46
CA ARG A 199 -13.20 26.88 4.59
C ARG A 199 -13.81 26.13 5.79
N PRO A 200 -14.28 24.88 5.61
CA PRO A 200 -14.73 24.08 6.74
C PRO A 200 -13.58 23.82 7.73
N ASP A 201 -13.91 23.53 8.99
CA ASP A 201 -12.92 23.15 9.99
C ASP A 201 -12.26 21.81 9.65
N TYR A 202 -13.09 20.85 9.20
CA TYR A 202 -12.62 19.55 8.71
C TYR A 202 -13.27 19.17 7.39
N THR A 203 -12.49 18.53 6.52
CA THR A 203 -12.98 17.82 5.34
C THR A 203 -12.56 16.36 5.38
N ILE A 204 -13.52 15.46 5.15
CA ILE A 204 -13.26 14.03 5.07
C ILE A 204 -13.21 13.65 3.61
N TYR A 205 -12.12 13.00 3.21
CA TYR A 205 -11.91 12.55 1.85
C TYR A 205 -11.95 11.03 1.85
N ASP A 206 -13.10 10.46 1.50
CA ASP A 206 -13.25 9.01 1.39
C ASP A 206 -12.66 8.52 0.07
N GLU A 207 -11.66 7.65 0.18
CA GLU A 207 -10.86 7.07 -0.90
C GLU A 207 -9.90 8.04 -1.64
N VAL A 208 -8.77 8.35 -1.02
CA VAL A 208 -7.62 9.01 -1.65
C VAL A 208 -6.77 7.96 -2.39
N ARG A 209 -6.67 8.04 -3.72
CA ARG A 209 -6.04 6.96 -4.51
C ARG A 209 -5.01 7.43 -5.54
N ASN A 210 -5.32 8.48 -6.27
CA ASN A 210 -4.57 8.90 -7.46
C ASN A 210 -3.93 10.28 -7.26
N LYS A 211 -3.06 10.67 -8.19
CA LYS A 211 -2.37 11.97 -8.16
C LYS A 211 -3.32 13.16 -7.94
N PRO A 212 -4.45 13.31 -8.66
CA PRO A 212 -5.37 14.43 -8.42
C PRO A 212 -5.93 14.47 -6.98
N ASP A 213 -6.15 13.30 -6.36
CA ASP A 213 -6.64 13.22 -4.99
C ASP A 213 -5.57 13.71 -4.01
N PHE A 214 -4.30 13.32 -4.22
CA PHE A 214 -3.17 13.79 -3.40
C PHE A 214 -2.93 15.29 -3.54
N GLU A 215 -3.05 15.84 -4.74
CA GLU A 215 -2.93 17.28 -4.98
C GLU A 215 -4.07 18.06 -4.30
N LEU A 216 -5.31 17.58 -4.43
CA LEU A 216 -6.45 18.19 -3.73
C LEU A 216 -6.27 18.14 -2.21
N TYR A 217 -5.86 16.98 -1.69
CA TYR A 217 -5.58 16.80 -0.26
C TYR A 217 -4.51 17.79 0.23
N LYS A 218 -3.42 17.94 -0.53
CA LYS A 218 -2.35 18.90 -0.26
C LYS A 218 -2.87 20.34 -0.24
N ASP A 219 -3.57 20.75 -1.30
CA ASP A 219 -4.06 22.12 -1.47
C ASP A 219 -4.97 22.51 -0.30
N LEU A 220 -5.92 21.65 0.04
CA LEU A 220 -6.82 21.86 1.18
C LEU A 220 -6.03 21.96 2.51
N ARG A 221 -5.09 21.03 2.78
CA ARG A 221 -4.34 21.05 4.04
C ARG A 221 -3.44 22.26 4.22
N LEU A 222 -2.82 22.74 3.14
CA LEU A 222 -1.95 23.91 3.18
C LEU A 222 -2.75 25.20 3.44
N THR A 223 -4.06 25.21 3.23
CA THR A 223 -4.94 26.34 3.61
C THR A 223 -5.42 26.30 5.06
N GLY A 224 -5.03 25.27 5.83
CA GLY A 224 -5.36 25.12 7.25
C GLY A 224 -6.62 24.31 7.53
N ILE A 225 -7.32 23.82 6.50
CA ILE A 225 -8.47 22.91 6.66
C ILE A 225 -7.96 21.59 7.24
N GLY A 226 -8.55 21.11 8.33
CA GLY A 226 -8.27 19.77 8.85
C GLY A 226 -8.74 18.71 7.85
N LEU A 227 -7.94 17.69 7.56
CA LEU A 227 -8.31 16.61 6.65
C LEU A 227 -8.22 15.25 7.31
N VAL A 228 -9.21 14.41 7.00
CA VAL A 228 -9.19 12.96 7.24
C VAL A 228 -9.30 12.26 5.90
N GLY A 229 -8.20 11.68 5.42
CA GLY A 229 -8.15 10.94 4.17
C GLY A 229 -8.24 9.43 4.40
N VAL A 230 -9.14 8.74 3.71
CA VAL A 230 -9.24 7.28 3.77
C VAL A 230 -8.42 6.68 2.64
N ILE A 231 -7.52 5.74 2.95
CA ILE A 231 -6.63 5.14 1.96
C ILE A 231 -6.47 3.63 2.15
N HIS A 232 -6.43 2.89 1.05
CA HIS A 232 -6.13 1.46 1.11
C HIS A 232 -4.64 1.22 1.22
N ALA A 233 -4.23 0.55 2.30
CA ALA A 233 -2.84 0.19 2.53
C ALA A 233 -2.79 -1.15 3.28
N THR A 234 -1.83 -2.01 2.92
CA THR A 234 -1.58 -3.26 3.62
C THR A 234 -0.67 -3.08 4.83
N LYS A 235 0.18 -2.05 4.82
CA LYS A 235 0.98 -1.61 5.95
C LYS A 235 0.77 -0.11 6.19
N PRO A 236 0.90 0.36 7.44
CA PRO A 236 0.76 1.79 7.75
C PRO A 236 1.68 2.68 6.92
N VAL A 237 2.95 2.30 6.75
CA VAL A 237 3.96 3.10 6.02
C VAL A 237 3.64 3.23 4.52
N ASP A 238 2.97 2.24 3.92
CA ASP A 238 2.59 2.27 2.50
C ASP A 238 1.61 3.43 2.22
N SER A 239 0.84 3.88 3.23
CA SER A 239 -0.07 5.01 3.08
C SER A 239 0.69 6.34 2.86
N ILE A 240 1.79 6.54 3.59
CA ILE A 240 2.67 7.72 3.46
C ILE A 240 3.41 7.68 2.12
N GLN A 241 3.88 6.49 1.72
CA GLN A 241 4.61 6.29 0.47
C GLN A 241 3.84 6.74 -0.78
N ARG A 242 2.50 6.68 -0.76
CA ARG A 242 1.67 7.13 -1.88
C ARG A 242 1.73 8.63 -2.14
N PHE A 243 2.05 9.42 -1.11
CA PHE A 243 2.25 10.86 -1.25
C PHE A 243 3.63 11.19 -1.82
N ILE A 244 4.60 10.27 -1.73
CA ILE A 244 5.95 10.46 -2.28
C ILE A 244 5.87 10.53 -3.81
N GLY A 245 6.44 11.59 -4.39
CA GLY A 245 6.45 11.84 -5.83
C GLY A 245 5.23 12.61 -6.35
N SER A 246 4.15 12.67 -5.58
CA SER A 246 3.04 13.62 -5.82
C SER A 246 3.26 14.92 -5.04
N ILE A 247 3.88 14.83 -3.86
CA ILE A 247 4.15 15.97 -2.99
C ILE A 247 5.65 16.04 -2.68
N GLU A 248 6.18 17.26 -2.56
CA GLU A 248 7.53 17.51 -2.06
C GLU A 248 7.69 16.96 -0.62
N MET A 249 8.76 16.21 -0.39
CA MET A 249 9.00 15.53 0.89
C MET A 249 8.92 16.49 2.10
N GLY A 250 9.49 17.70 1.99
CA GLY A 250 9.55 18.66 3.10
C GLY A 250 8.19 19.15 3.60
N ILE A 251 7.14 19.06 2.78
CA ILE A 251 5.78 19.47 3.17
C ILE A 251 4.89 18.28 3.57
N ILE A 252 5.33 17.04 3.39
CA ILE A 252 4.54 15.85 3.75
C ILE A 252 4.06 15.92 5.21
N PRO A 253 4.89 16.23 6.23
CA PRO A 253 4.41 16.28 7.62
C PRO A 253 3.41 17.42 7.89
N GLN A 254 3.39 18.46 7.04
CA GLN A 254 2.42 19.55 7.14
C GLN A 254 1.07 19.17 6.53
N VAL A 255 1.06 18.23 5.57
CA VAL A 255 -0.14 17.72 4.90
C VAL A 255 -0.69 16.51 5.66
N VAL A 256 0.17 15.59 6.07
CA VAL A 256 -0.13 14.37 6.81
C VAL A 256 0.75 14.32 8.04
N ASP A 257 0.18 14.62 9.20
CA ASP A 257 0.87 14.55 10.49
C ASP A 257 0.62 13.21 11.21
N THR A 258 -0.52 12.56 10.94
CA THR A 258 -0.97 11.38 11.66
C THR A 258 -1.51 10.31 10.70
N VAL A 259 -1.13 9.06 10.88
CA VAL A 259 -1.68 7.91 10.16
C VAL A 259 -2.25 6.93 11.16
N ILE A 260 -3.52 6.57 11.00
CA ILE A 260 -4.22 5.59 11.81
C ILE A 260 -4.39 4.33 10.98
N PHE A 261 -3.91 3.20 11.45
CA PHE A 261 -4.04 1.93 10.76
C PHE A 261 -5.13 1.07 11.41
N ILE A 262 -6.20 0.82 10.66
CA ILE A 262 -7.34 0.03 11.09
C ILE A 262 -7.19 -1.41 10.60
N ASP A 263 -7.16 -2.34 11.55
CA ASP A 263 -7.21 -3.78 11.30
C ASP A 263 -8.38 -4.41 12.07
N LYS A 264 -9.16 -5.25 11.40
CA LYS A 264 -10.33 -5.95 11.98
C LYS A 264 -11.27 -5.05 12.80
N GLY A 265 -11.50 -3.82 12.33
CA GLY A 265 -12.39 -2.86 12.96
C GLY A 265 -11.82 -2.20 14.22
N GLN A 266 -10.51 -2.27 14.46
CA GLN A 266 -9.83 -1.69 15.61
C GLN A 266 -8.61 -0.87 15.19
N VAL A 267 -8.22 0.13 16.00
CA VAL A 267 -6.98 0.86 15.81
C VAL A 267 -5.82 -0.02 16.23
N SER A 268 -4.97 -0.40 15.28
CA SER A 268 -3.86 -1.34 15.51
C SER A 268 -2.48 -0.68 15.52
N GLU A 269 -2.33 0.44 14.81
CA GLU A 269 -1.13 1.27 14.84
C GLU A 269 -1.51 2.74 14.60
N VAL A 270 -0.74 3.66 15.20
CA VAL A 270 -0.86 5.10 14.95
C VAL A 270 0.54 5.64 14.70
N LEU A 271 0.79 6.16 13.51
CA LEU A 271 2.06 6.79 13.15
C LEU A 271 1.95 8.30 13.22
N THR A 272 3.00 8.96 13.71
CA THR A 272 3.16 10.41 13.67
C THR A 272 4.39 10.77 12.84
N LEU A 273 4.30 11.83 12.05
CA LEU A 273 5.35 12.29 11.17
C LEU A 273 5.94 13.60 11.68
N GLU A 274 7.26 13.68 11.77
CA GLU A 274 7.97 14.89 12.18
C GLU A 274 9.15 15.17 11.23
N LEU A 275 9.25 16.40 10.72
CA LEU A 275 10.41 16.83 9.94
C LEU A 275 11.52 17.31 10.87
N THR A 276 12.70 16.72 10.77
CA THR A 276 13.89 17.13 11.52
C THR A 276 15.11 17.20 10.61
N ALA A 277 16.16 17.90 11.04
CA ALA A 277 17.45 17.91 10.38
C ALA A 277 18.41 17.01 11.16
N LYS A 278 18.77 15.85 10.60
CA LYS A 278 19.69 14.90 11.22
C LYS A 278 20.48 14.10 10.19
N VAL A 279 21.48 13.36 10.65
CA VAL A 279 22.13 12.31 9.85
C VAL A 279 21.20 11.10 9.82
N PRO A 280 20.77 10.62 8.64
CA PRO A 280 19.92 9.44 8.55
C PRO A 280 20.58 8.18 9.12
N ASP A 281 19.77 7.27 9.64
CA ASP A 281 20.24 5.99 10.13
C ASP A 281 20.93 5.19 9.00
N GLY A 282 22.09 4.62 9.30
CA GLY A 282 22.96 3.94 8.33
C GLY A 282 23.97 4.83 7.58
N MET A 283 24.00 6.15 7.83
CA MET A 283 25.02 7.06 7.27
C MET A 283 26.10 7.42 8.31
N LEU A 284 27.37 7.43 7.90
CA LEU A 284 28.53 7.52 8.81
C LEU A 284 29.18 8.91 8.92
N SER A 285 28.80 9.91 8.11
CA SER A 285 29.44 11.25 8.15
C SER A 285 28.45 12.37 8.45
N GLU A 286 28.80 13.24 9.40
CA GLU A 286 28.01 14.39 9.85
C GLU A 286 27.71 15.43 8.74
N GLU A 287 28.56 15.50 7.72
CA GLU A 287 28.35 16.34 6.52
C GLU A 287 27.12 15.90 5.68
N LEU A 288 26.48 14.78 6.02
CA LEU A 288 25.27 14.27 5.35
C LEU A 288 23.97 14.69 6.04
N ALA A 289 24.03 15.53 7.08
CA ALA A 289 22.85 16.06 7.74
C ALA A 289 21.89 16.70 6.73
N ARG A 290 20.65 16.22 6.73
CA ARG A 290 19.63 16.61 5.75
C ARG A 290 18.26 16.63 6.39
N PRO A 291 17.25 17.21 5.73
CA PRO A 291 15.87 17.04 6.13
C PRO A 291 15.47 15.56 6.07
N VAL A 292 15.02 15.04 7.21
CA VAL A 292 14.53 13.66 7.38
C VAL A 292 13.16 13.74 8.04
N ILE A 293 12.17 13.06 7.46
CA ILE A 293 10.91 12.82 8.15
C ILE A 293 11.10 11.58 9.03
N VAL A 294 10.97 11.74 10.33
CA VAL A 294 10.94 10.63 11.28
C VAL A 294 9.49 10.20 11.43
N VAL A 295 9.24 8.90 11.21
CA VAL A 295 7.93 8.27 11.37
C VAL A 295 7.95 7.41 12.61
N SER A 296 7.19 7.82 13.62
CA SER A 296 7.17 7.18 14.93
C SER A 296 5.83 6.52 15.21
N SER A 297 5.84 5.34 15.85
CA SER A 297 4.64 4.77 16.43
C SER A 297 4.27 5.53 17.70
N PHE A 298 3.07 6.10 17.72
CA PHE A 298 2.51 6.77 18.89
C PHE A 298 2.12 5.77 19.97
N LEU A 299 1.67 4.57 19.59
CA LEU A 299 1.30 3.51 20.54
C LEU A 299 2.54 2.93 21.24
N GLN A 300 3.61 2.70 20.48
CA GLN A 300 4.84 2.10 20.98
C GLN A 300 5.88 3.13 21.45
N LYS A 301 5.61 4.43 21.23
CA LYS A 301 6.50 5.57 21.55
C LYS A 301 7.92 5.40 20.98
N LYS A 302 8.04 4.80 19.79
CA LYS A 302 9.34 4.50 19.15
C LYS A 302 9.37 4.94 17.69
N SER A 303 10.54 5.38 17.23
CA SER A 303 10.77 5.69 15.81
C SER A 303 10.84 4.38 15.02
N LEU A 304 10.09 4.30 13.91
CA LEU A 304 10.01 3.08 13.08
C LEU A 304 10.67 3.25 11.72
N TYR A 305 10.52 4.42 11.10
CA TYR A 305 11.04 4.69 9.76
C TYR A 305 11.60 6.10 9.64
N GLU A 306 12.47 6.27 8.67
CA GLU A 306 12.98 7.55 8.20
C GLU A 306 12.68 7.70 6.71
N ILE A 307 12.21 8.89 6.32
CA ILE A 307 12.01 9.25 4.92
C ILE A 307 12.94 10.41 4.61
N TYR A 308 13.83 10.22 3.64
CA TYR A 308 14.80 11.25 3.25
C TYR A 308 15.16 11.14 1.78
N THR A 309 15.74 12.21 1.25
CA THR A 309 16.24 12.22 -0.12
C THR A 309 17.66 11.66 -0.18
N PHE A 310 17.88 10.71 -1.09
CA PHE A 310 19.18 10.18 -1.47
C PHE A 310 19.36 10.33 -2.98
N GLY A 311 20.27 11.22 -3.40
CA GLY A 311 20.36 11.65 -4.80
C GLY A 311 19.11 12.42 -5.22
N GLU A 312 18.45 11.98 -6.29
CA GLU A 312 17.17 12.54 -6.77
C GLU A 312 15.94 11.74 -6.30
N GLN A 313 16.14 10.69 -5.49
CA GLN A 313 15.07 9.81 -5.04
C GLN A 313 14.75 10.00 -3.55
N VAL A 314 13.47 9.85 -3.21
CA VAL A 314 13.02 9.79 -1.82
C VAL A 314 12.97 8.32 -1.42
N VAL A 315 13.68 7.97 -0.35
CA VAL A 315 13.74 6.61 0.20
C VAL A 315 13.03 6.53 1.53
N VAL A 316 12.43 5.38 1.83
CA VAL A 316 11.80 5.08 3.12
C VAL A 316 12.58 3.93 3.77
N MET A 317 13.26 4.22 4.87
CA MET A 317 14.16 3.30 5.54
C MET A 317 13.62 2.92 6.92
N PRO A 318 13.51 1.62 7.26
CA PRO A 318 13.22 1.22 8.63
C PRO A 318 14.42 1.52 9.54
N ILE A 319 14.15 2.00 10.75
CA ILE A 319 15.18 2.22 11.77
C ILE A 319 15.53 0.88 12.40
N ALA A 320 16.82 0.54 12.47
CA ALA A 320 17.24 -0.67 13.17
C ALA A 320 17.01 -0.47 14.67
N THR A 321 16.24 -1.35 15.33
CA THR A 321 16.07 -1.30 16.79
C THR A 321 16.78 -2.46 17.48
N ASP A 322 17.26 -2.24 18.70
CA ASP A 322 17.71 -3.32 19.58
C ASP A 322 16.52 -4.06 20.20
N GLU A 323 16.82 -5.11 20.99
CA GLU A 323 15.82 -5.94 21.68
C GLU A 323 14.98 -5.14 22.70
N ASN A 324 15.44 -3.95 23.08
CA ASN A 324 14.75 -3.03 24.00
C ASN A 324 14.01 -1.89 23.27
N GLY A 325 14.00 -1.88 21.94
CA GLY A 325 13.30 -0.88 21.13
C GLY A 325 14.05 0.45 20.95
N ASN A 326 15.31 0.54 21.38
CA ASN A 326 16.13 1.73 21.13
C ASN A 326 16.68 1.70 19.70
N PRO A 327 16.89 2.85 19.04
CA PRO A 327 17.62 2.92 17.78
C PRO A 327 19.02 2.31 17.97
N LYS A 328 19.32 1.22 17.26
CA LYS A 328 20.67 0.69 17.18
C LYS A 328 21.52 1.74 16.49
N VAL A 329 22.58 2.20 17.15
CA VAL A 329 23.67 2.88 16.44
C VAL A 329 24.14 1.92 15.36
N PRO A 330 24.10 2.30 14.08
CA PRO A 330 24.44 1.40 13.00
C PRO A 330 25.90 0.98 13.18
N THR A 331 26.12 -0.29 13.52
CA THR A 331 27.44 -0.90 13.37
C THR A 331 27.81 -0.79 11.90
N LYS A 332 29.06 -0.39 11.62
CA LYS A 332 29.67 -0.02 10.32
C LYS A 332 29.35 -0.89 9.08
N THR A 333 28.56 -1.93 9.20
CA THR A 333 28.38 -2.99 8.21
C THR A 333 26.92 -3.34 7.92
N GLN A 334 25.92 -2.75 8.59
CA GLN A 334 24.54 -3.23 8.43
C GLN A 334 23.54 -2.14 8.03
N VAL A 335 22.74 -2.52 7.02
CA VAL A 335 21.51 -1.89 6.51
C VAL A 335 21.63 -0.84 5.38
N VAL A 336 22.68 -0.88 4.55
CA VAL A 336 22.63 -0.23 3.21
C VAL A 336 22.51 -1.25 2.04
N SER A 337 22.68 -2.56 2.26
CA SER A 337 23.16 -3.41 1.16
C SER A 337 22.19 -4.43 0.55
N GLN A 338 20.92 -4.54 0.95
CA GLN A 338 20.04 -5.59 0.38
C GLN A 338 18.92 -5.05 -0.51
N TYR A 339 18.07 -4.13 -0.02
CA TYR A 339 16.95 -3.60 -0.82
C TYR A 339 17.42 -2.63 -1.92
N ALA A 340 18.43 -1.80 -1.64
CA ALA A 340 19.08 -0.98 -2.67
C ALA A 340 19.81 -1.85 -3.70
N LYS A 341 20.49 -2.92 -3.25
CA LYS A 341 21.22 -3.84 -4.13
C LYS A 341 20.28 -4.61 -5.05
N GLU A 342 19.15 -5.12 -4.56
CA GLU A 342 18.17 -5.82 -5.40
C GLU A 342 17.53 -4.91 -6.45
N GLY A 343 17.18 -3.67 -6.09
CA GLY A 343 16.63 -2.68 -7.02
C GLY A 343 17.64 -2.28 -8.11
N ILE A 344 18.87 -1.97 -7.69
CA ILE A 344 19.97 -1.61 -8.61
C ILE A 344 20.32 -2.81 -9.50
N GLN A 345 20.38 -4.02 -8.95
CA GLN A 345 20.69 -5.24 -9.69
C GLN A 345 19.63 -5.54 -10.77
N ARG A 346 18.33 -5.38 -10.46
CA ARG A 346 17.26 -5.54 -11.46
C ARG A 346 17.39 -4.53 -12.59
N LYS A 347 17.73 -3.28 -12.28
CA LYS A 347 17.89 -2.22 -13.29
C LYS A 347 19.11 -2.46 -14.17
N LEU A 348 20.24 -2.84 -13.57
CA LEU A 348 21.46 -3.20 -14.29
C LEU A 348 21.25 -4.43 -15.19
N GLN A 349 20.45 -5.42 -14.77
CA GLN A 349 20.07 -6.56 -15.62
C GLN A 349 19.31 -6.15 -16.89
N GLN A 350 18.56 -5.04 -16.85
CA GLN A 350 17.83 -4.54 -18.02
C GLN A 350 18.73 -3.72 -18.96
N LEU A 351 19.77 -3.07 -18.41
CA LEU A 351 20.59 -2.10 -19.13
C LEU A 351 21.91 -2.70 -19.64
N LEU A 352 22.46 -3.69 -18.94
CA LEU A 352 23.73 -4.31 -19.28
C LEU A 352 23.54 -5.56 -20.15
N PRO A 353 24.26 -5.68 -21.28
CA PRO A 353 24.17 -6.85 -22.16
C PRO A 353 25.08 -8.02 -21.72
N CYS A 354 25.53 -8.04 -20.46
CA CYS A 354 26.48 -9.01 -19.94
C CYS A 354 26.17 -9.39 -18.49
N ASP A 355 26.73 -10.50 -18.03
CA ASP A 355 26.77 -10.81 -16.60
C ASP A 355 27.62 -9.77 -15.87
N PHE A 356 27.28 -9.52 -14.62
CA PHE A 356 27.96 -8.54 -13.81
C PHE A 356 27.84 -8.88 -12.32
N HIS A 357 28.75 -8.34 -11.52
CA HIS A 357 28.69 -8.37 -10.08
C HIS A 357 28.77 -6.93 -9.54
N ILE A 358 28.04 -6.64 -8.47
CA ILE A 358 28.04 -5.32 -7.83
C ILE A 358 28.45 -5.41 -6.36
N ALA A 359 29.32 -4.49 -5.97
CA ALA A 359 29.60 -4.19 -4.57
C ALA A 359 29.30 -2.70 -4.33
N ILE A 360 28.62 -2.39 -3.23
CA ILE A 360 28.29 -1.00 -2.87
C ILE A 360 29.21 -0.60 -1.72
N LYS A 361 30.04 0.41 -1.93
CA LYS A 361 30.97 0.94 -0.93
C LYS A 361 30.61 2.39 -0.65
N GLY A 362 29.86 2.63 0.42
CA GLY A 362 29.40 3.98 0.78
C GLY A 362 28.46 4.56 -0.28
N SER A 363 28.90 5.62 -0.97
CA SER A 363 28.17 6.31 -2.05
C SER A 363 28.62 5.91 -3.46
N GLU A 364 29.50 4.91 -3.59
CA GLU A 364 30.03 4.46 -4.87
C GLU A 364 29.66 2.99 -5.13
N LEU A 365 29.35 2.69 -6.39
CA LEU A 365 29.05 1.35 -6.87
C LEU A 365 30.24 0.80 -7.65
N GLU A 366 30.83 -0.30 -7.18
CA GLU A 366 31.80 -1.07 -7.95
C GLU A 366 31.05 -2.05 -8.85
N LEU A 367 31.10 -1.81 -10.16
CA LEU A 367 30.51 -2.67 -11.17
C LEU A 367 31.60 -3.54 -11.79
N TYR A 368 31.59 -4.82 -11.48
CA TYR A 368 32.49 -5.82 -12.03
C TYR A 368 31.84 -6.47 -13.25
N ILE A 369 32.55 -6.50 -14.37
CA ILE A 369 32.08 -7.00 -15.66
C ILE A 369 33.19 -7.76 -16.41
N PRO A 370 32.88 -8.56 -17.44
CA PRO A 370 33.90 -9.15 -18.30
C PRO A 370 34.73 -8.07 -19.01
N GLU A 371 36.04 -8.29 -19.17
CA GLU A 371 36.98 -7.32 -19.74
C GLU A 371 36.55 -6.82 -21.12
N TYR A 372 36.02 -7.71 -21.95
CA TYR A 372 35.50 -7.40 -23.28
C TYR A 372 34.41 -6.32 -23.29
N TYR A 373 33.59 -6.21 -22.23
CA TYR A 373 32.49 -5.25 -22.14
C TYR A 373 32.89 -3.89 -21.55
N LYS A 374 34.09 -3.78 -20.95
CA LYS A 374 34.54 -2.56 -20.26
C LYS A 374 34.51 -1.32 -21.15
N GLY A 375 35.05 -1.42 -22.37
CA GLY A 375 35.05 -0.31 -23.32
C GLY A 375 33.64 0.12 -23.76
N LYS A 376 32.70 -0.83 -23.88
CA LYS A 376 31.31 -0.56 -24.31
C LYS A 376 30.49 0.10 -23.20
N ILE A 377 30.69 -0.33 -21.96
CA ILE A 377 29.98 0.20 -20.78
C ILE A 377 30.46 1.61 -20.41
N ILE A 378 31.77 1.89 -20.56
CA ILE A 378 32.30 3.25 -20.40
C ILE A 378 31.82 4.15 -21.55
N GLY A 379 31.86 3.65 -22.79
CA GLY A 379 31.48 4.40 -23.98
C GLY A 379 32.55 5.41 -24.43
N LYS A 380 32.37 6.00 -25.62
CA LYS A 380 33.31 6.99 -26.17
C LYS A 380 33.30 8.25 -25.30
N GLY A 381 34.42 8.55 -24.65
CA GLY A 381 34.54 9.73 -23.78
C GLY A 381 33.75 9.63 -22.46
N GLY A 382 33.33 8.43 -22.05
CA GLY A 382 32.61 8.22 -20.78
C GLY A 382 31.11 8.51 -20.83
N THR A 383 30.54 8.83 -21.99
CA THR A 383 29.13 9.25 -22.09
C THR A 383 28.14 8.15 -21.67
N ALA A 384 28.46 6.88 -21.92
CA ALA A 384 27.57 5.77 -21.57
C ALA A 384 27.55 5.52 -20.06
N ILE A 385 28.72 5.57 -19.40
CA ILE A 385 28.78 5.43 -17.95
C ILE A 385 28.13 6.61 -17.24
N THR A 386 28.31 7.84 -17.72
CA THR A 386 27.64 9.02 -17.12
C THR A 386 26.11 8.93 -17.22
N ASN A 387 25.57 8.40 -18.31
CA ASN A 387 24.12 8.16 -18.41
C ASN A 387 23.66 7.05 -17.46
N LEU A 388 24.45 5.98 -17.34
CA LEU A 388 24.18 4.90 -16.40
C LEU A 388 24.23 5.38 -14.94
N GLU A 389 25.17 6.27 -14.60
CA GLU A 389 25.29 6.92 -13.29
C GLU A 389 24.07 7.82 -13.00
N LYS A 390 23.58 8.57 -14.00
CA LYS A 390 22.34 9.35 -13.86
C LYS A 390 21.11 8.47 -13.64
N ASP A 391 21.02 7.36 -14.38
CA ASP A 391 19.89 6.43 -14.25
C ASP A 391 19.90 5.69 -12.90
N ILE A 392 21.08 5.38 -12.37
CA ILE A 392 21.24 4.63 -11.11
C ILE A 392 21.29 5.56 -9.89
N GLY A 393 21.73 6.80 -10.07
CA GLY A 393 21.89 7.79 -8.99
C GLY A 393 23.13 7.56 -8.12
N LEU A 394 24.07 6.72 -8.56
CA LEU A 394 25.35 6.45 -7.88
C LEU A 394 26.51 6.64 -8.86
N ARG A 395 27.67 7.01 -8.34
CA ARG A 395 28.92 6.98 -9.09
C ARG A 395 29.33 5.53 -9.31
N ILE A 396 29.70 5.17 -10.54
CA ILE A 396 29.97 3.79 -10.94
C ILE A 396 31.45 3.64 -11.28
N HIS A 397 32.15 2.80 -10.52
CA HIS A 397 33.51 2.36 -10.82
C HIS A 397 33.47 1.05 -11.59
N VAL A 398 33.78 1.12 -12.89
CA VAL A 398 33.79 -0.06 -13.77
C VAL A 398 35.10 -0.82 -13.62
N ARG A 399 35.02 -2.03 -13.06
CA ARG A 399 36.13 -2.97 -12.88
C ARG A 399 35.94 -4.23 -13.71
N THR A 400 37.03 -4.94 -13.96
CA THR A 400 36.98 -6.24 -14.63
C THR A 400 36.80 -7.39 -13.64
N PHE A 401 36.31 -8.54 -14.09
CA PHE A 401 36.24 -9.75 -13.25
C PHE A 401 37.59 -10.20 -12.69
N ASN A 402 38.70 -9.85 -13.35
CA ASN A 402 40.06 -10.09 -12.84
C ASN A 402 40.35 -9.34 -11.52
N GLU A 403 39.56 -8.31 -11.22
CA GLU A 403 39.70 -7.46 -10.03
C GLU A 403 38.69 -7.84 -8.93
N LEU A 404 37.90 -8.91 -9.12
CA LEU A 404 36.94 -9.37 -8.12
C LEU A 404 37.65 -9.75 -6.81
N PRO A 405 37.03 -9.49 -5.64
CA PRO A 405 37.54 -10.01 -4.38
C PRO A 405 37.35 -11.54 -4.38
N LEU A 406 38.43 -12.27 -4.60
CA LEU A 406 38.45 -13.72 -4.62
C LEU A 406 38.61 -14.27 -3.21
N LEU A 407 37.86 -15.32 -2.85
CA LEU A 407 38.07 -16.08 -1.61
C LEU A 407 38.99 -17.27 -1.88
N GLU A 408 40.05 -17.41 -1.09
CA GLU A 408 40.82 -18.65 -1.01
C GLU A 408 40.04 -19.68 -0.18
N VAL A 409 39.14 -20.41 -0.84
CA VAL A 409 38.34 -21.47 -0.22
C VAL A 409 38.98 -22.82 -0.51
N LYS A 410 39.18 -23.65 0.52
CA LYS A 410 39.50 -25.07 0.31
C LYS A 410 38.27 -25.77 -0.24
N VAL A 411 38.37 -26.31 -1.45
CA VAL A 411 37.27 -26.97 -2.15
C VAL A 411 37.67 -28.39 -2.54
N ASP A 412 36.73 -29.32 -2.36
CA ASP A 412 36.84 -30.67 -2.87
C ASP A 412 35.87 -30.82 -4.05
N ILE A 413 36.37 -31.37 -5.17
CA ILE A 413 35.59 -31.58 -6.38
C ILE A 413 35.46 -33.08 -6.62
N ALA A 414 34.23 -33.57 -6.74
CA ALA A 414 33.94 -34.99 -7.00
C ALA A 414 32.93 -35.15 -8.15
N GLY A 415 33.02 -36.28 -8.86
CA GLY A 415 32.06 -36.66 -9.90
C GLY A 415 32.26 -35.95 -11.25
N GLY A 416 31.37 -36.25 -12.20
CA GLY A 416 31.41 -35.71 -13.56
C GLY A 416 32.38 -36.42 -14.49
N ASP A 417 32.80 -37.65 -14.16
CA ASP A 417 33.75 -38.45 -14.95
C ASP A 417 33.04 -39.35 -15.97
N ARG A 418 31.72 -39.54 -15.83
CA ARG A 418 30.90 -40.38 -16.70
C ARG A 418 29.74 -39.58 -17.30
N LYS A 419 29.23 -40.04 -18.44
CA LYS A 419 28.13 -39.40 -19.16
C LYS A 419 26.84 -39.42 -18.31
N GLY A 420 26.42 -38.26 -17.81
CA GLY A 420 25.23 -38.10 -16.96
C GLY A 420 25.51 -37.99 -15.46
N ASP A 421 26.77 -38.12 -15.04
CA ASP A 421 27.20 -37.92 -13.66
C ASP A 421 27.36 -36.41 -13.37
N PRO A 422 26.70 -35.84 -12.36
CA PRO A 422 26.83 -34.41 -12.05
C PRO A 422 28.18 -34.11 -11.38
N LEU A 423 28.70 -32.90 -11.60
CA LEU A 423 29.86 -32.40 -10.87
C LEU A 423 29.41 -31.86 -9.51
N VAL A 424 30.04 -32.33 -8.43
CA VAL A 424 29.77 -31.88 -7.06
C VAL A 424 30.97 -31.11 -6.55
N ILE A 425 30.73 -29.88 -6.10
CA ILE A 425 31.72 -29.01 -5.46
C ILE A 425 31.34 -28.91 -3.99
N SER A 426 32.19 -29.40 -3.10
CA SER A 426 31.99 -29.31 -1.65
C SER A 426 32.70 -28.06 -1.12
N LEU A 427 31.91 -27.15 -0.53
CA LEU A 427 32.39 -25.91 0.10
C LEU A 427 32.42 -26.06 1.64
N PRO A 428 33.14 -25.18 2.37
CA PRO A 428 33.07 -25.13 3.82
C PRO A 428 31.65 -24.90 4.35
N GLU A 429 31.40 -25.33 5.59
CA GLU A 429 30.04 -25.30 6.19
C GLU A 429 29.38 -23.92 6.22
N GLU A 430 30.17 -22.84 6.19
CA GLU A 430 29.69 -21.45 6.17
C GLU A 430 28.89 -21.08 4.92
N PHE A 431 28.93 -21.92 3.87
CA PHE A 431 28.19 -21.74 2.62
C PHE A 431 26.88 -22.52 2.56
N ARG A 432 26.47 -23.25 3.62
CA ARG A 432 25.21 -24.00 3.65
C ARG A 432 24.01 -23.14 3.26
N ASN A 433 23.19 -23.64 2.33
CA ASN A 433 21.98 -22.98 1.82
C ASN A 433 22.19 -21.59 1.19
N LYS A 434 23.44 -21.15 0.95
CA LYS A 434 23.75 -19.87 0.31
C LYS A 434 23.83 -20.03 -1.21
N THR A 435 23.47 -18.97 -1.95
CA THR A 435 23.77 -18.87 -3.38
C THR A 435 25.19 -18.34 -3.52
N VAL A 436 26.06 -19.12 -4.16
CA VAL A 436 27.48 -18.82 -4.29
C VAL A 436 27.79 -18.46 -5.75
N PRO A 437 28.37 -17.28 -6.01
CA PRO A 437 28.90 -16.93 -7.31
C PRO A 437 30.27 -17.61 -7.54
N LEU A 438 30.35 -18.41 -8.59
CA LEU A 438 31.57 -19.06 -9.06
C LEU A 438 32.06 -18.34 -10.32
N LEU A 439 33.26 -17.77 -10.28
CA LEU A 439 33.93 -17.26 -11.46
C LEU A 439 34.56 -18.43 -12.22
N VAL A 440 34.15 -18.65 -13.46
CA VAL A 440 34.64 -19.73 -14.32
C VAL A 440 35.06 -19.12 -15.66
N ASP A 441 36.38 -19.10 -15.94
CA ASP A 441 36.94 -18.34 -17.08
C ASP A 441 36.52 -16.85 -16.97
N ASP A 442 35.84 -16.30 -17.98
CA ASP A 442 35.36 -14.90 -18.00
C ASP A 442 33.88 -14.73 -17.61
N GLY A 443 33.25 -15.78 -17.05
CA GLY A 443 31.81 -15.81 -16.75
C GLY A 443 31.49 -16.13 -15.29
N LEU A 444 30.33 -15.65 -14.81
CA LEU A 444 29.81 -15.94 -13.48
C LEU A 444 28.73 -17.02 -13.53
N VAL A 445 28.91 -18.06 -12.71
CA VAL A 445 27.92 -19.13 -12.51
C VAL A 445 27.39 -19.02 -11.09
N TYR A 446 26.10 -18.70 -10.94
CA TYR A 446 25.44 -18.68 -9.63
C TYR A 446 24.89 -20.06 -9.32
N ALA A 447 25.37 -20.67 -8.24
CA ALA A 447 24.93 -22.00 -7.84
C ALA A 447 24.54 -22.02 -6.36
N LYS A 448 23.43 -22.69 -6.05
CA LYS A 448 22.94 -22.81 -4.68
C LYS A 448 23.57 -24.02 -4.01
N ALA A 449 24.23 -23.80 -2.88
CA ALA A 449 24.74 -24.86 -2.03
C ALA A 449 23.59 -25.48 -1.22
N ASP A 450 23.62 -26.79 -1.02
CA ASP A 450 22.64 -27.51 -0.21
C ASP A 450 22.93 -27.39 1.30
N ASN A 451 22.19 -28.16 2.11
CA ASN A 451 22.35 -28.19 3.56
C ASN A 451 23.68 -28.81 4.03
N GLN A 452 24.43 -29.46 3.13
CA GLN A 452 25.76 -30.01 3.36
C GLN A 452 26.85 -29.12 2.75
N ALA A 453 26.50 -27.93 2.24
CA ALA A 453 27.38 -27.02 1.52
C ALA A 453 27.91 -27.59 0.18
N ASN A 454 27.17 -28.51 -0.44
CA ASN A 454 27.50 -29.04 -1.76
C ASN A 454 26.77 -28.26 -2.86
N ILE A 455 27.51 -27.94 -3.92
CA ILE A 455 26.98 -27.39 -5.17
C ILE A 455 26.96 -28.48 -6.23
N VAL A 456 25.78 -28.76 -6.79
CA VAL A 456 25.59 -29.78 -7.83
C VAL A 456 25.43 -29.13 -9.20
N ILE A 457 26.46 -29.21 -10.04
CA ILE A 457 26.44 -28.70 -11.42
C ILE A 457 26.00 -29.83 -12.36
N LYS A 458 24.76 -29.72 -12.84
CA LYS A 458 24.15 -30.69 -13.79
C LYS A 458 24.41 -30.33 -15.27
N ASN A 459 24.74 -29.07 -15.56
CA ASN A 459 25.02 -28.64 -16.92
C ASN A 459 26.40 -29.17 -17.38
N LYS A 460 26.41 -29.96 -18.46
CA LYS A 460 27.61 -30.61 -18.96
C LYS A 460 28.67 -29.63 -19.47
N GLU A 461 28.27 -28.55 -20.13
CA GLU A 461 29.20 -27.53 -20.66
C GLU A 461 29.88 -26.79 -19.50
N THR A 462 29.09 -26.37 -18.51
CA THR A 462 29.59 -25.73 -17.29
C THR A 462 30.50 -26.67 -16.49
N ALA A 463 30.12 -27.93 -16.29
CA ALA A 463 30.94 -28.92 -15.59
C ALA A 463 32.28 -29.19 -16.30
N THR A 464 32.27 -29.27 -17.63
CA THR A 464 33.49 -29.44 -18.43
C THR A 464 34.39 -28.20 -18.35
N LEU A 465 33.79 -27.01 -18.39
CA LEU A 465 34.51 -25.74 -18.29
C LEU A 465 35.20 -25.59 -16.92
N ILE A 466 34.46 -25.85 -15.83
CA ILE A 466 34.97 -25.85 -14.45
C ILE A 466 36.14 -26.82 -14.30
N LYS A 467 36.03 -28.05 -14.82
CA LYS A 467 37.13 -29.03 -14.76
C LYS A 467 38.37 -28.59 -15.55
N ARG A 468 38.18 -27.95 -16.70
CA ARG A 468 39.29 -27.57 -17.61
C ARG A 468 40.00 -26.30 -17.16
N LYS A 469 39.26 -25.30 -16.70
CA LYS A 469 39.76 -23.95 -16.41
C LYS A 469 39.86 -23.64 -14.92
N GLY A 470 39.32 -24.50 -14.06
CA GLY A 470 39.13 -24.19 -12.64
C GLY A 470 37.99 -23.20 -12.42
N PHE A 471 37.76 -22.87 -11.16
CA PHE A 471 36.83 -21.84 -10.75
C PHE A 471 37.36 -21.14 -9.51
N VAL A 472 36.85 -19.95 -9.22
CA VAL A 472 37.14 -19.23 -7.97
C VAL A 472 35.82 -18.80 -7.33
N VAL A 473 35.74 -18.94 -6.00
CA VAL A 473 34.58 -18.46 -5.24
C VAL A 473 34.72 -16.95 -5.06
N VAL A 474 33.70 -16.21 -5.50
CA VAL A 474 33.69 -14.74 -5.37
C VAL A 474 33.18 -14.36 -4.00
N ASN A 475 33.89 -13.46 -3.30
CA ASN A 475 33.45 -12.95 -2.01
C ASN A 475 32.17 -12.14 -2.16
N THR A 476 31.10 -12.56 -1.49
CA THR A 476 29.82 -11.82 -1.44
C THR A 476 29.67 -10.97 -0.17
N GLU A 477 30.56 -11.11 0.81
CA GLU A 477 30.60 -10.31 2.03
C GLU A 477 31.52 -9.10 1.81
N GLY A 478 30.94 -8.07 1.19
CA GLY A 478 31.54 -6.77 0.93
C GLY A 478 30.48 -5.70 0.83
#